data_AF-A0A2D6PAI7-F1
#
_entry.id   AF-A0A2D6PAI7-F1
#
_cell.length_a   1.000
_cell.length_b   1.000
_cell.length_c   1.000
_cell.angle_alpha   90.00
_cell.angle_beta   90.00
_cell.angle_gamma   90.00
#
_symmetry.space_group_name_H-M   'P 1'
#
loop_
_entity.id
_entity.type
_entity.pdbx_description
1 polymer ?
#
loop_
_entity_poly.entity_id
_entity_poly.type
_entity_poly.pdbx_seq_one_letter_code
_entity_poly.pdbx_strand_id
1 'polypeptide(L)'
;MKQGKVWGMTELICANHALEFHRIDFKKGGVCSKHRHKFKWNGFYVVSGKLLIRNWRHCQDLVDETILGPGEYNAVEPGYYHQFEALEDGLAFEIYWAEFNHNDIEREYSGFDRNVRPDGRTSND
;
A
#
# COMPACT_ATOMS: atom_id res chain seq x y z
N MET A 1 -7.35 9.31 12.72
CA MET A 1 -8.66 10.01 12.58
C MET A 1 -9.45 9.29 11.50
N LYS A 2 -10.75 9.01 11.72
CA LYS A 2 -11.64 8.39 10.72
C LYS A 2 -12.42 9.46 9.96
N GLN A 3 -12.50 9.35 8.64
CA GLN A 3 -13.20 10.29 7.77
C GLN A 3 -14.04 9.52 6.73
N GLY A 4 -15.32 9.87 6.63
CA GLY A 4 -16.19 9.34 5.57
C GLY A 4 -15.82 9.89 4.19
N LYS A 5 -15.96 9.04 3.17
CA LYS A 5 -15.71 9.34 1.76
C LYS A 5 -16.87 8.80 0.93
N VAL A 6 -17.07 9.35 -0.27
CA VAL A 6 -18.12 8.87 -1.19
C VAL A 6 -17.95 7.38 -1.54
N TRP A 7 -16.70 6.89 -1.51
CA TRP A 7 -16.35 5.51 -1.79
C TRP A 7 -16.29 4.61 -0.54
N GLY A 8 -16.49 5.16 0.67
CA GLY A 8 -16.34 4.40 1.92
C GLY A 8 -15.82 5.24 3.08
N MET A 9 -14.75 4.79 3.73
CA MET A 9 -14.13 5.45 4.88
C MET A 9 -12.61 5.33 4.81
N THR A 10 -11.90 6.37 5.23
CA THR A 10 -10.46 6.34 5.45
C THR A 10 -10.16 6.56 6.93
N GLU A 11 -9.16 5.84 7.44
CA GLU A 11 -8.59 6.01 8.76
C GLU A 11 -7.09 6.27 8.61
N LEU A 12 -6.65 7.46 9.01
CA LEU A 12 -5.22 7.75 9.13
C LEU A 12 -4.65 6.99 10.33
N ILE A 13 -3.74 6.05 10.07
CA ILE A 13 -3.02 5.24 11.07
C ILE A 13 -1.76 5.97 11.52
N CYS A 14 -0.93 6.44 10.58
CA CYS A 14 0.32 7.13 10.86
C CYS A 14 0.62 8.17 9.78
N ALA A 15 1.07 9.36 10.18
CA ALA A 15 1.58 10.37 9.26
C ALA A 15 2.81 11.06 9.85
N ASN A 16 3.83 11.24 9.02
CA ASN A 16 4.99 12.08 9.29
C ASN A 16 5.46 12.74 7.97
N HIS A 17 6.63 13.37 7.99
CA HIS A 17 7.17 14.08 6.82
C HIS A 17 7.49 13.16 5.63
N ALA A 18 7.76 11.87 5.89
CA ALA A 18 8.19 10.88 4.91
C ALA A 18 7.10 9.87 4.54
N LEU A 19 6.13 9.60 5.42
CA LEU A 19 5.15 8.52 5.29
C LEU A 19 3.75 8.99 5.69
N GLU A 20 2.74 8.55 4.96
CA GLU A 20 1.34 8.53 5.38
C GLU A 20 0.79 7.12 5.16
N PHE A 21 0.11 6.59 6.17
CA PHE A 21 -0.42 5.24 6.19
C PHE A 21 -1.89 5.26 6.57
N HIS A 22 -2.73 4.80 5.65
CA HIS A 22 -4.16 4.81 5.77
C HIS A 22 -4.72 3.40 5.70
N ARG A 23 -5.69 3.10 6.56
CA ARG A 23 -6.65 2.04 6.32
C ARG A 23 -7.82 2.62 5.54
N ILE A 24 -8.25 1.94 4.49
CA ILE A 24 -9.43 2.30 3.72
C ILE A 24 -10.43 1.14 3.76
N ASP A 25 -11.63 1.41 4.26
CA ASP A 25 -12.78 0.52 4.17
C ASP A 25 -13.63 1.02 3.00
N PHE A 26 -13.70 0.26 1.92
CA PHE A 26 -14.31 0.68 0.66
C PHE A 26 -15.61 -0.09 0.37
N LYS A 27 -16.52 0.58 -0.37
CA LYS A 27 -17.80 0.02 -0.79
C LYS A 27 -17.83 -0.12 -2.30
N LYS A 28 -18.43 -1.21 -2.78
CA LYS A 28 -18.61 -1.52 -4.19
C LYS A 28 -19.22 -0.35 -4.96
N GLY A 29 -18.64 -0.04 -6.12
CA GLY A 29 -19.00 1.11 -6.95
C GLY A 29 -18.44 2.45 -6.44
N GLY A 30 -17.76 2.46 -5.29
CA GLY A 30 -17.05 3.61 -4.78
C GLY A 30 -15.83 3.94 -5.64
N VAL A 31 -15.72 5.19 -6.07
CA VAL A 31 -14.59 5.67 -6.89
C VAL A 31 -13.90 6.83 -6.20
N CYS A 32 -12.57 6.80 -6.10
CA CYS A 32 -11.81 7.93 -5.57
C CYS A 32 -11.58 9.02 -6.63
N SER A 33 -11.09 10.18 -6.20
CA SER A 33 -10.71 11.25 -7.11
C SER A 33 -9.55 10.82 -8.01
N LYS A 34 -9.60 11.19 -9.30
CA LYS A 34 -8.41 11.16 -10.15
C LYS A 34 -7.43 12.23 -9.67
N HIS A 35 -6.26 11.81 -9.17
CA HIS A 35 -5.29 12.72 -8.56
C HIS A 35 -3.86 12.24 -8.83
N ARG A 36 -2.88 13.07 -8.49
CA ARG A 36 -1.46 12.71 -8.54
C ARG A 36 -0.73 13.25 -7.32
N HIS A 37 0.29 12.53 -6.90
CA HIS A 37 1.25 13.01 -5.93
C HIS A 37 2.44 13.64 -6.67
N LYS A 38 2.90 14.79 -6.21
CA LYS A 38 4.04 15.48 -6.86
C LYS A 38 5.37 14.80 -6.58
N PHE A 39 5.54 14.25 -5.37
CA PHE A 39 6.82 13.73 -4.88
C PHE A 39 6.71 12.38 -4.16
N LYS A 40 5.51 12.04 -3.66
CA LYS A 40 5.29 10.77 -2.94
C LYS A 40 4.83 9.69 -3.91
N TRP A 41 5.28 8.47 -3.69
CA TRP A 41 4.65 7.28 -4.24
C TRP A 41 3.27 7.09 -3.59
N ASN A 42 2.36 6.39 -4.27
CA ASN A 42 1.09 5.94 -3.69
C ASN A 42 0.89 4.44 -3.93
N GLY A 43 0.78 3.67 -2.86
CA GLY A 43 0.64 2.22 -2.89
C GLY A 43 -0.68 1.74 -2.29
N PHE A 44 -1.25 0.71 -2.89
CA PHE A 44 -2.47 0.05 -2.45
C PHE A 44 -2.19 -1.42 -2.18
N TYR A 45 -2.42 -1.89 -0.95
CA TYR A 45 -2.37 -3.30 -0.57
C TYR A 45 -3.78 -3.76 -0.17
N VAL A 46 -4.35 -4.72 -0.90
CA VAL A 46 -5.72 -5.18 -0.64
C VAL A 46 -5.71 -6.29 0.41
N VAL A 47 -6.48 -6.09 1.48
CA VAL A 47 -6.65 -7.08 2.55
C VAL A 47 -7.88 -7.94 2.29
N SER A 48 -8.96 -7.34 1.78
CA SER A 48 -10.20 -8.04 1.37
C SER A 48 -10.94 -7.25 0.29
N GLY A 49 -11.80 -7.93 -0.49
CA GLY A 49 -12.49 -7.33 -1.64
C GLY A 49 -11.58 -7.17 -2.86
N LYS A 50 -11.97 -6.28 -3.78
CA LYS A 50 -11.22 -6.01 -5.01
C LYS A 50 -11.22 -4.53 -5.36
N LEU A 51 -10.05 -4.03 -5.74
CA LEU A 51 -9.85 -2.67 -6.25
C LEU A 51 -9.34 -2.72 -7.69
N LEU A 52 -9.93 -1.91 -8.56
CA LEU A 52 -9.35 -1.57 -9.86
C LEU A 52 -8.54 -0.28 -9.71
N ILE A 53 -7.25 -0.34 -10.00
CA ILE A 53 -6.36 0.82 -10.06
C ILE A 53 -6.19 1.23 -11.52
N ARG A 54 -6.42 2.52 -11.80
CA ARG A 54 -6.18 3.15 -13.10
C ARG A 54 -5.01 4.11 -12.99
N ASN A 55 -4.05 4.02 -13.91
CA ASN A 55 -2.90 4.91 -13.98
C ASN A 55 -2.78 5.52 -15.39
N TRP A 56 -2.78 6.86 -15.49
CA TRP A 56 -2.73 7.59 -16.76
C TRP A 56 -1.29 7.99 -17.09
N ARG A 57 -0.75 7.45 -18.19
CA ARG A 57 0.62 7.73 -18.64
C ARG A 57 0.70 9.04 -19.43
N HIS A 58 1.74 9.84 -19.16
CA HIS A 58 1.88 11.22 -19.64
C HIS A 58 1.88 11.40 -21.17
N CYS A 59 2.12 10.36 -21.97
CA CYS A 59 2.54 10.51 -23.37
C CYS A 59 1.79 9.64 -24.39
N GLN A 60 0.82 8.81 -24.00
CA GLN A 60 0.27 7.79 -24.91
C GLN A 60 -1.27 7.71 -24.95
N ASP A 61 -2.00 8.63 -24.33
CA ASP A 61 -3.46 8.49 -24.08
C ASP A 61 -3.82 7.09 -23.52
N LEU A 62 -2.86 6.48 -22.83
CA LEU A 62 -2.93 5.11 -22.33
C LEU A 62 -3.29 5.13 -20.85
N VAL A 63 -4.23 4.26 -20.49
CA VAL A 63 -4.63 4.00 -19.11
C VAL A 63 -4.25 2.57 -18.78
N ASP A 64 -3.29 2.41 -17.88
CA ASP A 64 -2.98 1.10 -17.32
C ASP A 64 -4.04 0.75 -16.28
N GLU A 65 -4.67 -0.41 -16.43
CA GLU A 65 -5.67 -0.94 -15.51
C GLU A 65 -5.12 -2.18 -14.80
N THR A 66 -5.18 -2.19 -13.47
CA THR A 66 -4.74 -3.33 -12.66
C THR A 66 -5.80 -3.64 -11.61
N ILE A 67 -6.31 -4.86 -11.61
CA ILE A 67 -7.24 -5.35 -10.58
C ILE A 67 -6.41 -6.00 -9.48
N LEU A 68 -6.60 -5.53 -8.24
CA LEU A 68 -6.00 -6.07 -7.03
C LEU A 68 -7.05 -6.82 -6.22
N GLY A 69 -6.75 -8.07 -5.88
CA GLY A 69 -7.44 -8.89 -4.90
C GLY A 69 -6.65 -9.05 -3.59
N PRO A 70 -7.15 -9.85 -2.65
CA PRO A 70 -6.53 -10.01 -1.33
C PRO A 70 -5.06 -10.50 -1.42
N GLY A 71 -4.16 -9.79 -0.75
CA GLY A 71 -2.72 -10.05 -0.75
C GLY A 71 -1.95 -9.38 -1.88
N GLU A 72 -2.63 -8.75 -2.84
CA GLU A 72 -1.99 -8.08 -3.96
C GLU A 72 -1.69 -6.60 -3.66
N TYR A 73 -0.65 -6.11 -4.34
CA TYR A 73 -0.11 -4.77 -4.16
C TYR A 73 0.17 -4.10 -5.50
N ASN A 74 -0.13 -2.81 -5.61
CA ASN A 74 0.34 -1.96 -6.69
C ASN A 74 0.75 -0.59 -6.15
N ALA A 75 1.76 0.00 -6.78
CA ALA A 75 2.21 1.35 -6.50
C ALA A 75 2.24 2.20 -7.76
N VAL A 76 1.85 3.47 -7.60
CA VAL A 76 1.93 4.50 -8.62
C VAL A 76 3.04 5.48 -8.24
N GLU A 77 3.95 5.70 -9.18
CA GLU A 77 5.08 6.60 -9.04
C GLU A 77 4.66 8.08 -9.05
N PRO A 78 5.44 8.99 -8.44
CA PRO A 78 5.15 10.41 -8.45
C PRO A 78 4.97 10.98 -9.86
N GLY A 79 4.10 11.98 -10.00
CA GLY A 79 3.85 12.69 -11.25
C GLY A 79 2.65 12.16 -12.05
N TYR A 80 2.29 10.89 -11.90
CA TYR A 80 1.23 10.25 -12.66
C TYR A 80 -0.14 10.36 -12.00
N TYR A 81 -1.16 10.63 -12.83
CA TYR A 81 -2.53 10.61 -12.37
C TYR A 81 -3.00 9.18 -12.16
N HIS A 82 -3.71 8.94 -11.07
CA HIS A 82 -4.29 7.64 -10.76
C HIS A 82 -5.63 7.77 -10.04
N GLN A 83 -6.35 6.66 -10.00
CA GLN A 83 -7.67 6.50 -9.39
C GLN A 83 -7.85 5.04 -9.01
N PHE A 84 -8.57 4.78 -7.91
CA PHE A 84 -9.12 3.46 -7.63
C PHE A 84 -10.65 3.45 -7.77
N GLU A 85 -11.17 2.30 -8.14
CA GLU A 85 -12.58 1.93 -8.11
C GLU A 85 -12.74 0.63 -7.34
N ALA A 86 -13.67 0.60 -6.39
CA ALA A 86 -14.01 -0.59 -5.63
C ALA A 86 -14.95 -1.49 -6.43
N LEU A 87 -14.46 -2.66 -6.85
CA LEU A 87 -15.26 -3.65 -7.58
C LEU A 87 -16.12 -4.51 -6.63
N GLU A 88 -15.70 -4.61 -5.37
CA GLU A 88 -16.37 -5.30 -4.27
C GLU A 88 -16.30 -4.43 -3.00
N ASP A 89 -17.08 -4.76 -1.97
CA ASP A 89 -16.86 -4.20 -0.63
C ASP A 89 -15.59 -4.80 -0.05
N GLY A 90 -14.83 -4.04 0.73
CA GLY A 90 -13.58 -4.56 1.28
C GLY A 90 -12.74 -3.58 2.06
N LEU A 91 -11.49 -3.98 2.24
CA LEU A 91 -10.50 -3.28 3.05
C LEU A 91 -9.16 -3.30 2.31
N ALA A 92 -8.52 -2.14 2.24
CA ALA A 92 -7.15 -2.02 1.77
C ALA A 92 -6.36 -1.07 2.67
N PHE A 93 -5.05 -1.13 2.50
CA PHE A 93 -4.12 -0.16 3.01
C PHE A 93 -3.65 0.74 1.88
N GLU A 94 -3.68 2.04 2.11
CA GLU A 94 -3.17 3.07 1.20
C GLU A 94 -1.95 3.73 1.86
N ILE A 95 -0.83 3.77 1.13
CA ILE A 95 0.48 4.16 1.66
C ILE A 95 1.07 5.23 0.76
N TYR A 96 1.41 6.40 1.32
CA TYR A 96 2.19 7.41 0.63
C TYR A 96 3.57 7.52 1.24
N TRP A 97 4.64 7.45 0.45
CA TRP A 97 5.99 7.59 0.98
C TRP A 97 6.93 8.36 0.06
N ALA A 98 7.92 9.00 0.67
CA ALA A 98 9.12 9.46 -0.02
C ALA A 98 10.14 8.30 -0.07
N GLU A 99 10.82 8.16 -1.21
CA GLU A 99 11.79 7.09 -1.42
C GLU A 99 13.15 7.49 -0.82
N PHE A 100 13.65 6.64 0.07
CA PHE A 100 14.97 6.75 0.70
C PHE A 100 15.81 5.51 0.39
N ASN A 101 17.08 5.54 0.75
CA ASN A 101 17.99 4.42 0.52
C ASN A 101 17.47 3.14 1.19
N HIS A 102 17.27 2.07 0.40
CA HIS A 102 16.81 0.78 0.92
C HIS A 102 17.84 0.08 1.82
N ASN A 103 19.12 0.46 1.75
CA ASN A 103 20.21 -0.08 2.56
C ASN A 103 20.49 0.76 3.81
N ASP A 104 19.45 1.32 4.43
CA ASP A 104 19.54 2.16 5.64
C ASP A 104 19.28 1.36 6.92
N ILE A 105 19.84 0.16 7.01
CA ILE A 105 19.67 -0.71 8.18
C ILE A 105 21.01 -1.23 8.70
N GLU A 106 21.39 -0.74 9.86
CA GLU A 106 22.51 -1.26 10.64
C GLU A 106 21.98 -2.26 11.67
N ARG A 107 22.60 -3.44 11.75
CA ARG A 107 22.20 -4.51 12.67
C ARG A 107 23.38 -4.93 13.54
N GLU A 108 23.19 -4.92 14.85
CA GLU A 108 24.16 -5.50 15.78
C GLU A 108 24.14 -7.04 15.73
N TYR A 109 22.97 -7.64 15.46
CA TYR A 109 22.79 -9.07 15.25
C TYR A 109 21.61 -9.34 14.31
N SER A 110 21.61 -10.51 13.65
CA SER A 110 20.47 -10.97 12.85
C SER A 110 19.48 -11.74 13.72
N GLY A 111 18.20 -11.72 13.34
CA GLY A 111 17.16 -12.49 14.01
C GLY A 111 17.54 -13.96 14.11
N PHE A 112 17.35 -14.55 15.29
CA PHE A 112 17.65 -15.94 15.59
C PHE A 112 16.44 -16.61 16.22
N ASP A 113 16.27 -17.90 15.92
CA ASP A 113 15.32 -18.72 16.65
C ASP A 113 15.93 -19.07 18.01
N ARG A 114 15.25 -18.67 19.09
CA ARG A 114 15.69 -18.94 20.46
C ARG A 114 15.78 -20.43 20.78
N ASN A 115 15.10 -21.28 20.01
CA ASN A 115 15.08 -22.72 20.20
C ASN A 115 16.17 -23.45 19.38
N VAL A 116 16.88 -22.74 18.51
CA VAL A 116 17.97 -23.29 17.70
C VAL A 116 19.29 -22.88 18.35
N ARG A 117 20.03 -23.86 18.88
CA ARG A 117 21.37 -23.61 19.41
C ARG A 117 22.35 -23.28 18.25
N PRO A 118 23.43 -22.52 18.52
CA PRO A 118 24.41 -22.13 17.48
C PRO A 118 25.10 -23.32 16.80
N ASP A 119 25.06 -24.51 17.41
CA ASP A 119 25.64 -25.76 16.89
C ASP A 119 24.66 -26.59 16.04
N GLY A 120 23.45 -26.07 15.78
CA GLY A 120 22.42 -26.75 14.99
C GLY A 120 21.67 -27.86 15.74
N ARG A 121 21.89 -28.02 17.06
CA ARG A 121 21.17 -29.01 17.87
C ARG A 121 19.92 -28.39 18.48
N THR A 122 18.83 -29.16 18.50
CA THR A 122 17.63 -28.75 19.22
C THR A 122 17.84 -28.96 20.72
N SER A 123 17.12 -28.22 21.55
CA SER A 123 17.19 -28.35 23.02
C SER A 123 16.79 -29.72 23.56
N ASN A 124 16.29 -30.62 22.69
CA ASN A 124 15.90 -31.99 22.99
C ASN A 124 16.91 -33.05 22.52
N ASP A 125 18.08 -32.65 21.99
CA ASP A 125 19.20 -33.54 21.61
C ASP A 125 20.25 -33.70 22.74
#